data_AF-A0A936D4D4-F1
#
_entry.id   AF-A0A936D4D4-F1
#
_cell.length_a   1.000
_cell.length_b   1.000
_cell.length_c   1.000
_cell.angle_alpha   90.00
_cell.angle_beta   90.00
_cell.angle_gamma   90.00
#
_symmetry.space_group_name_H-M   'P 1'
#
loop_
_entity.id
_entity.type
_entity.pdbx_description
1 polymer ?
#
loop_
_entity_poly.entity_id
_entity_poly.type
_entity_poly.pdbx_seq_one_letter_code
_entity_poly.pdbx_strand_id
1 'polypeptide(L)'
;MGRQLEFEPGEALQKAMVAFWSKGYERTSVSDLENSTGIGRKSLYRMFEGKEQLFLAVLVNYQHLMAKQNLSALMRAEADVADIQGLLDKLVSSASTSEGSMGCLICNTAVEFGRENEAIANHVEAFFYANPPCASQCSERGNCQKAD
;
A
#
# COMPACT_ATOMS: atom_id res chain seq x y z
N MET A 1 -17.51 -30.69 6.52
CA MET A 1 -18.27 -29.46 6.22
C MET A 1 -17.51 -28.28 6.81
N GLY A 2 -16.72 -27.59 5.99
CA GLY A 2 -15.87 -26.47 6.43
C GLY A 2 -16.72 -25.24 6.70
N ARG A 3 -16.58 -24.67 7.89
CA ARG A 3 -17.20 -23.40 8.29
C ARG A 3 -16.77 -22.34 7.28
N GLN A 4 -17.71 -21.86 6.46
CA GLN A 4 -17.48 -20.74 5.55
C GLN A 4 -16.94 -19.57 6.39
N LEU A 5 -15.81 -19.00 5.98
CA LEU A 5 -15.34 -17.74 6.54
C LEU A 5 -16.41 -16.70 6.23
N GLU A 6 -17.15 -16.21 7.23
CA GLU A 6 -18.15 -15.14 7.09
C GLU A 6 -17.54 -13.78 6.71
N PHE A 7 -16.29 -13.74 6.24
CA PHE A 7 -15.51 -12.52 6.08
C PHE A 7 -14.82 -12.50 4.72
N GLU A 8 -15.03 -11.41 3.98
CA GLU A 8 -14.30 -11.11 2.75
C GLU A 8 -12.88 -10.62 3.11
N PRO A 9 -11.81 -11.30 2.67
CA PRO A 9 -10.43 -10.94 3.00
C PRO A 9 -10.09 -9.47 2.68
N GLY A 10 -10.69 -8.90 1.62
CA GLY A 10 -10.49 -7.51 1.23
C GLY A 10 -11.05 -6.50 2.24
N GLU A 11 -12.19 -6.77 2.86
CA GLU A 11 -12.77 -5.89 3.88
C GLU A 11 -11.94 -5.90 5.16
N ALA A 12 -11.46 -7.08 5.55
CA ALA A 12 -10.56 -7.25 6.68
C ALA A 12 -9.26 -6.44 6.48
N LEU A 13 -8.67 -6.50 5.28
CA LEU A 13 -7.48 -5.71 4.95
C LEU A 13 -7.73 -4.21 5.00
N GLN A 14 -8.88 -3.72 4.53
CA GLN A 14 -9.20 -2.29 4.62
C GLN A 14 -9.35 -1.82 6.07
N LYS A 15 -10.03 -2.60 6.91
CA LYS A 15 -10.19 -2.27 8.34
C LYS A 15 -8.86 -2.36 9.10
N ALA A 16 -8.04 -3.35 8.79
CA ALA A 16 -6.68 -3.45 9.35
C ALA A 16 -5.80 -2.28 8.90
N MET A 17 -5.92 -1.85 7.64
CA MET A 17 -5.19 -0.69 7.11
C MET A 17 -5.46 0.57 7.92
N VAL A 18 -6.73 0.88 8.22
CA VAL A 18 -7.07 2.06 9.03
C VAL A 18 -6.44 1.99 10.42
N ALA A 19 -6.44 0.81 11.06
CA ALA A 19 -5.81 0.63 12.36
C ALA A 19 -4.30 0.90 12.30
N PHE A 20 -3.59 0.28 11.36
CA PHE A 20 -2.15 0.50 11.19
C PHE A 20 -1.81 1.94 10.79
N TRP A 21 -2.62 2.55 9.93
CA TRP A 21 -2.38 3.91 9.45
C TRP A 21 -2.52 4.95 10.57
N SER A 22 -3.45 4.74 11.50
CA SER A 22 -3.68 5.65 12.62
C SER A 22 -2.63 5.55 13.74
N LYS A 23 -2.09 4.36 14.01
CA LYS A 23 -1.22 4.10 15.18
C LYS A 23 0.24 3.80 14.82
N GLY A 24 0.52 3.38 13.58
CA GLY A 24 1.75 2.73 13.18
C GLY A 24 1.71 1.22 13.45
N TYR A 25 2.65 0.48 12.88
CA TYR A 25 2.76 -0.96 13.09
C TYR A 25 2.99 -1.29 14.55
N GLU A 26 4.03 -0.76 15.18
CA GLU A 26 4.49 -1.16 16.50
C GLU A 26 3.41 -0.96 17.55
N ARG A 27 2.73 0.20 17.50
CA ARG A 27 1.68 0.57 18.46
C ARG A 27 0.32 -0.08 18.18
N THR A 28 0.13 -0.74 17.05
CA THR A 28 -1.09 -1.49 16.76
C THR A 28 -1.04 -2.86 17.41
N SER A 29 -1.85 -3.09 18.44
CA SER A 29 -1.95 -4.39 19.09
C SER A 29 -2.85 -5.34 18.29
N VAL A 30 -2.74 -6.64 18.57
CA VAL A 30 -3.67 -7.63 17.98
C VAL A 30 -5.11 -7.36 18.42
N SER A 31 -5.31 -6.86 19.64
CA SER A 31 -6.65 -6.50 20.10
C SER A 31 -7.21 -5.28 19.38
N ASP A 32 -6.37 -4.33 18.96
CA ASP A 32 -6.81 -3.25 18.08
C ASP A 32 -7.28 -3.79 16.73
N LEU A 33 -6.59 -4.79 16.18
CA LEU A 33 -6.97 -5.45 14.92
C LEU A 33 -8.25 -6.27 15.07
N GLU A 34 -8.42 -6.97 16.19
CA GLU A 34 -9.67 -7.67 16.51
C GLU A 34 -10.85 -6.70 16.56
N ASN A 35 -10.65 -5.55 17.22
CA ASN A 35 -11.67 -4.51 17.33
C ASN A 35 -11.98 -3.83 15.99
N SER A 36 -10.95 -3.56 15.17
CA SER A 36 -11.15 -2.87 13.89
C SER A 36 -11.76 -3.78 12.84
N THR A 37 -11.30 -5.03 12.75
CA THR A 37 -11.74 -5.99 11.72
C THR A 37 -13.00 -6.76 12.11
N GLY A 38 -13.29 -6.89 13.41
CA GLY A 38 -14.32 -7.79 13.93
C GLY A 38 -13.91 -9.27 13.92
N ILE A 39 -12.65 -9.58 13.56
CA ILE A 39 -12.15 -10.95 13.42
C ILE A 39 -11.29 -11.29 14.63
N GLY A 40 -11.61 -12.40 15.32
CA GLY A 40 -10.81 -12.87 16.45
C GLY A 40 -9.38 -13.27 16.07
N ARG A 41 -8.43 -13.10 16.99
CA ARG A 41 -6.98 -13.32 16.83
C ARG A 41 -6.62 -14.63 16.15
N LYS A 42 -7.23 -15.74 16.57
CA LYS A 42 -6.95 -17.06 16.00
C LYS A 42 -7.32 -17.14 14.52
N SER A 43 -8.39 -16.46 14.10
CA SER A 43 -8.80 -16.41 12.70
C SER A 43 -7.89 -15.47 11.91
N LEU A 44 -7.57 -14.28 12.45
CA LEU A 44 -6.63 -13.35 11.81
C LEU A 44 -5.28 -14.01 11.53
N TYR A 45 -4.69 -14.65 12.54
CA TYR A 45 -3.39 -15.31 12.40
C TYR A 45 -3.43 -16.57 11.54
N ARG A 46 -4.59 -17.23 11.43
CA ARG A 46 -4.75 -18.34 10.48
C ARG A 46 -4.86 -17.84 9.04
N MET A 47 -5.46 -16.67 8.81
CA MET A 47 -5.64 -16.10 7.47
C MET A 47 -4.36 -15.47 6.93
N PHE A 48 -3.62 -14.78 7.80
CA PHE A 48 -2.49 -13.95 7.39
C PHE A 48 -1.18 -14.38 8.05
N GLU A 49 -1.11 -15.51 8.75
CA GLU A 49 0.12 -16.04 9.36
C GLU A 49 0.80 -15.15 10.41
N GLY A 50 0.19 -14.03 10.81
CA GLY A 50 0.72 -13.16 11.87
C GLY A 50 0.40 -11.69 11.63
N LYS A 51 0.85 -10.83 12.56
CA LYS A 51 0.71 -9.38 12.45
C LYS A 51 1.58 -8.81 11.33
N GLU A 52 2.81 -9.31 11.18
CA GLU A 52 3.75 -8.86 10.14
C GLU A 52 3.22 -9.16 8.73
N GLN A 53 2.82 -10.41 8.48
CA GLN A 53 2.30 -10.84 7.19
C GLN A 53 0.93 -10.18 6.88
N LEU A 54 0.08 -9.95 7.89
CA LEU A 54 -1.10 -9.10 7.74
C LEU A 54 -0.72 -7.66 7.33
N PHE A 55 0.29 -7.07 7.97
CA PHE A 55 0.73 -5.72 7.65
C PHE A 55 1.32 -5.63 6.24
N LEU A 56 2.13 -6.59 5.81
CA LEU A 56 2.61 -6.67 4.43
C LEU A 56 1.46 -6.77 3.43
N ALA A 57 0.44 -7.59 3.71
CA ALA A 57 -0.75 -7.68 2.87
C ALA A 57 -1.53 -6.36 2.81
N VAL A 58 -1.59 -5.62 3.92
CA VAL A 58 -2.15 -4.26 3.98
C VAL A 58 -1.37 -3.29 3.10
N LEU A 59 -0.03 -3.32 3.16
CA LEU A 59 0.82 -2.43 2.33
C LEU A 59 0.64 -2.72 0.84
N VAL A 60 0.63 -4.00 0.44
CA VAL A 60 0.32 -4.41 -0.94
C VAL A 60 -1.05 -3.90 -1.38
N ASN A 61 -2.08 -4.11 -0.57
CA ASN A 61 -3.43 -3.64 -0.89
C ASN A 61 -3.50 -2.11 -1.01
N TYR A 62 -2.82 -1.38 -0.11
CA TYR A 62 -2.71 0.07 -0.18
C TYR A 62 -2.07 0.55 -1.49
N GLN A 63 -0.98 -0.08 -1.93
CA GLN A 63 -0.33 0.24 -3.21
C GLN A 63 -1.27 0.05 -4.39
N HIS A 64 -2.01 -1.06 -4.44
CA HIS A 64 -2.98 -1.30 -5.52
C HIS A 64 -4.10 -0.26 -5.53
N LEU A 65 -4.61 0.15 -4.36
CA LEU A 65 -5.61 1.20 -4.26
C LEU A 65 -5.08 2.55 -4.75
N MET A 66 -3.86 2.93 -4.33
CA MET A 66 -3.22 4.16 -4.77
C MET A 66 -2.95 4.15 -6.28
N ALA A 67 -2.42 3.07 -6.85
CA ALA A 67 -2.20 2.96 -8.29
C ALA A 67 -3.53 3.06 -9.06
N LYS A 68 -4.56 2.35 -8.61
CA LYS A 68 -5.88 2.37 -9.27
C LYS A 68 -6.54 3.76 -9.21
N GLN A 69 -6.48 4.44 -8.07
CA GLN A 69 -7.14 5.74 -7.87
C GLN A 69 -6.38 6.89 -8.52
N ASN A 70 -5.05 6.89 -8.42
CA ASN A 70 -4.22 8.04 -8.78
C ASN A 70 -3.57 7.88 -10.16
N LEU A 71 -3.13 6.67 -10.52
CA LEU A 71 -2.31 6.46 -11.72
C LEU A 71 -3.11 5.97 -12.92
N SER A 72 -4.34 5.48 -12.74
CA SER A 72 -5.15 4.92 -13.83
C SER A 72 -5.32 5.85 -15.04
N ALA A 73 -5.45 7.16 -14.81
CA ALA A 73 -5.52 8.15 -15.88
C ALA A 73 -4.20 8.28 -16.67
N LEU A 74 -3.06 8.18 -15.98
CA LEU A 74 -1.72 8.29 -16.55
C LEU A 74 -1.24 7.00 -17.24
N MET A 75 -1.89 5.87 -16.95
CA MET A 75 -1.57 4.58 -17.58
C MET A 75 -2.20 4.40 -18.97
N ARG A 76 -2.99 5.38 -19.44
CA ARG A 76 -3.57 5.37 -20.79
C ARG A 76 -2.52 5.77 -21.83
N ALA A 77 -2.62 5.22 -23.04
CA ALA A 77 -1.67 5.50 -24.12
C ALA A 77 -1.70 6.97 -24.56
N GLU A 78 -2.85 7.63 -24.41
CA GLU A 78 -3.10 9.03 -24.78
C GLU A 78 -2.94 10.00 -23.60
N ALA A 79 -2.37 9.55 -22.48
CA ALA A 79 -2.15 10.43 -21.33
C ALA A 79 -1.22 11.60 -21.71
N ASP A 80 -1.57 12.80 -21.25
CA ASP A 80 -0.83 14.02 -21.55
C ASP A 80 -0.46 14.82 -20.28
N VAL A 81 0.08 16.02 -20.47
CA VAL A 81 0.48 16.90 -19.36
C VAL A 81 -0.72 17.34 -18.52
N ALA A 82 -1.93 17.44 -19.10
CA ALA A 82 -3.13 17.80 -18.35
C ALA A 82 -3.55 16.66 -17.41
N ASP A 83 -3.34 15.40 -17.77
CA ASP A 83 -3.56 14.27 -16.85
C ASP A 83 -2.60 14.33 -15.64
N ILE A 84 -1.35 14.79 -15.84
CA ILE A 84 -0.38 14.99 -14.74
C ILE A 84 -0.88 16.09 -13.81
N GLN A 85 -1.33 17.22 -14.37
CA GLN A 85 -1.91 18.32 -13.57
C GLN A 85 -3.14 17.83 -12.79
N GLY A 86 -4.03 17.08 -13.43
CA GLY A 86 -5.21 16.52 -12.78
C GLY A 86 -4.88 15.54 -11.64
N LEU A 87 -3.79 14.78 -11.76
CA LEU A 87 -3.29 13.98 -10.63
C LEU A 87 -2.83 14.87 -9.47
N LEU A 88 -2.01 15.88 -9.73
CA LEU A 88 -1.51 16.78 -8.69
C LEU A 88 -2.66 17.50 -7.97
N ASP A 89 -3.65 17.99 -8.71
CA ASP A 89 -4.84 18.63 -8.15
C ASP A 89 -5.65 17.67 -7.26
N LYS A 90 -5.80 16.41 -7.68
CA LYS A 90 -6.44 15.37 -6.86
C LYS A 90 -5.68 15.10 -5.57
N LEU A 91 -4.35 15.01 -5.63
CA LEU A 91 -3.50 14.78 -4.46
C LEU A 91 -3.56 15.96 -3.48
N VAL A 92 -3.52 17.20 -3.98
CA VAL A 92 -3.67 18.40 -3.15
C VAL A 92 -5.06 18.45 -2.49
N SER A 93 -6.10 18.13 -3.26
CA SER A 93 -7.48 18.11 -2.76
C SER A 93 -7.68 17.01 -1.70
N SER A 94 -7.10 15.83 -1.91
CA SER A 94 -7.23 14.71 -0.97
C SER A 94 -6.45 14.95 0.32
N ALA A 95 -5.32 15.67 0.28
CA ALA A 95 -4.51 15.97 1.46
C ALA A 95 -5.25 16.75 2.56
N SER A 96 -6.35 17.44 2.22
CA SER A 96 -7.16 18.19 3.17
C SER A 96 -8.26 17.37 3.86
N THR A 97 -8.47 16.10 3.47
CA THR A 97 -9.44 15.22 4.13
C THR A 97 -8.87 14.63 5.43
N SER A 98 -9.75 14.11 6.30
CA SER A 98 -9.32 13.35 7.48
C SER A 98 -8.36 12.22 7.13
N GLU A 99 -8.67 11.49 6.05
CA GLU A 99 -7.86 10.40 5.54
C GLU A 99 -6.54 10.89 4.94
N GLY A 100 -6.57 11.97 4.15
CA GLY A 100 -5.37 12.55 3.55
C GLY A 100 -4.42 13.17 4.57
N SER A 101 -4.94 13.67 5.69
CA SER A 101 -4.14 14.21 6.78
C SER A 101 -3.26 13.17 7.47
N MET A 102 -3.58 11.87 7.31
CA MET A 102 -2.75 10.76 7.81
C MET A 102 -1.51 10.51 6.92
N GLY A 103 -1.39 11.18 5.78
CA GLY A 103 -0.24 11.06 4.87
C GLY A 103 -0.13 9.71 4.19
N CYS A 104 0.98 9.44 3.50
CA CYS A 104 1.20 8.17 2.81
C CYS A 104 1.57 7.06 3.79
N LEU A 105 0.81 5.95 3.78
CA LEU A 105 1.09 4.81 4.66
C LEU A 105 2.48 4.21 4.42
N ILE A 106 2.95 4.16 3.16
CA ILE A 106 4.30 3.66 2.83
C ILE A 106 5.37 4.60 3.40
N CYS A 107 5.21 5.92 3.25
CA CYS A 107 6.17 6.88 3.81
C CYS A 107 6.21 6.81 5.33
N ASN A 108 5.05 6.70 5.99
CA ASN A 108 4.97 6.53 7.44
C ASN A 108 5.69 5.25 7.89
N THR A 109 5.51 4.15 7.14
CA THR A 109 6.20 2.88 7.40
C THR A 109 7.71 3.00 7.22
N ALA A 110 8.16 3.72 6.19
CA ALA A 110 9.58 3.98 5.95
C ALA A 110 10.22 4.72 7.14
N VAL A 111 9.52 5.70 7.70
CA VAL A 111 9.96 6.47 8.88
C VAL A 111 9.92 5.62 10.14
N GLU A 112 8.91 4.75 10.29
CA GLU A 112 8.75 3.90 11.48
C GLU A 112 9.84 2.83 11.59
N PHE A 113 10.23 2.20 10.49
CA PHE A 113 11.16 1.07 10.53
C PHE A 113 12.58 1.36 10.06
N GLY A 114 12.77 2.34 9.18
CA GLY A 114 14.05 2.50 8.47
C GLY A 114 14.52 1.17 7.85
N ARG A 115 15.55 0.56 8.46
CA ARG A 115 16.12 -0.75 8.07
C ARG A 115 16.02 -1.84 9.14
N GLU A 116 15.29 -1.59 10.23
CA GLU A 116 15.28 -2.48 11.41
C GLU A 116 14.45 -3.76 11.19
N ASN A 117 13.42 -3.72 10.35
CA ASN A 117 12.70 -4.89 9.88
C ASN A 117 12.98 -5.11 8.39
N GLU A 118 13.78 -6.12 8.07
CA GLU A 118 14.24 -6.37 6.70
C GLU A 118 13.08 -6.66 5.73
N ALA A 119 12.07 -7.42 6.14
CA ALA A 119 10.93 -7.74 5.29
C ALA A 119 10.10 -6.50 4.93
N ILE A 120 9.82 -5.65 5.92
CA ILE A 120 9.06 -4.41 5.72
C ILE A 120 9.91 -3.38 4.97
N ALA A 121 11.19 -3.23 5.33
CA ALA A 121 12.12 -2.32 4.65
C ALA A 121 12.27 -2.69 3.17
N ASN A 122 12.43 -3.98 2.85
CA ASN A 122 12.49 -4.46 1.47
C ASN A 122 11.19 -4.15 0.71
N HIS A 123 10.02 -4.26 1.35
CA HIS A 123 8.76 -3.91 0.71
C HIS A 123 8.64 -2.40 0.43
N VAL A 124 9.10 -1.56 1.37
CA VAL A 124 9.12 -0.10 1.21
C VAL A 124 10.14 0.33 0.16
N GLU A 125 11.35 -0.23 0.17
CA GLU A 125 12.34 0.00 -0.89
C GLU A 125 11.80 -0.46 -2.25
N ALA A 126 11.18 -1.63 -2.32
CA ALA A 126 10.53 -2.10 -3.55
C ALA A 126 9.41 -1.15 -4.02
N PHE A 127 8.69 -0.48 -3.12
CA PHE A 127 7.72 0.54 -3.54
C PHE A 127 8.38 1.75 -4.21
N PHE A 128 9.44 2.29 -3.60
CA PHE A 128 10.12 3.48 -4.12
C PHE A 128 10.96 3.19 -5.36
N TYR A 129 11.53 1.99 -5.43
CA TYR A 129 12.45 1.55 -6.48
C TYR A 129 11.85 0.48 -7.39
N ALA A 130 10.53 0.24 -7.35
CA ALA A 130 9.81 -0.50 -8.37
C ALA A 130 9.96 0.24 -9.69
N ASN A 131 11.08 -0.02 -10.34
CA ASN A 131 11.39 0.43 -11.67
C ASN A 131 10.28 -0.06 -12.60
N PRO A 132 9.65 0.80 -13.43
CA PRO A 132 9.20 0.31 -14.71
C PRO A 132 10.42 -0.31 -15.41
N PRO A 133 10.29 -1.44 -16.11
CA PRO A 133 11.41 -2.21 -16.67
C PRO A 133 12.39 -1.44 -17.58
N CYS A 134 12.13 -0.16 -17.90
CA CYS A 134 13.04 0.71 -18.67
C CYS A 134 14.28 1.16 -17.85
N ALA A 135 14.25 1.24 -16.52
CA ALA A 135 15.35 1.85 -15.76
C ALA A 135 16.60 0.96 -15.55
N SER A 136 16.48 -0.37 -15.63
CA SER A 136 17.66 -1.25 -15.67
C SER A 136 18.23 -1.46 -17.08
N GLN A 137 17.53 -0.99 -18.12
CA GLN A 137 17.95 -1.06 -19.53
C GLN A 137 18.33 0.31 -20.13
N CYS A 138 18.00 1.41 -19.46
CA CYS A 138 18.51 2.73 -19.80
C CYS A 138 19.96 2.89 -19.33
N SER A 139 20.91 2.47 -20.18
CA SER A 139 22.27 3.00 -20.06
C SER A 139 22.27 4.53 -20.22
N GLU A 140 23.27 5.21 -19.67
CA GLU A 140 23.43 6.66 -19.47
C GLU A 140 23.25 7.58 -20.71
N ARG A 141 22.80 7.06 -21.86
CA ARG A 141 22.62 7.79 -23.12
C ARG A 141 21.18 7.87 -23.64
N GLY A 142 20.16 7.64 -22.80
CA GLY A 142 18.80 8.12 -23.06
C GLY A 142 18.09 7.57 -24.30
N ASN A 143 18.37 6.33 -24.73
CA ASN A 143 17.59 5.67 -25.78
C ASN A 143 16.95 4.39 -25.23
N CYS A 144 15.66 4.45 -24.88
CA CYS A 144 14.88 3.27 -24.52
C CYS A 144 14.35 2.64 -25.82
N GLN A 145 14.89 1.49 -26.24
CA GLN A 145 14.32 0.68 -27.32
C GLN A 145 13.17 -0.16 -26.76
N LYS A 146 12.02 -0.17 -27.46
CA LYS A 146 10.87 -1.02 -27.11
C LYS A 146 11.27 -2.48 -27.25
N ALA A 147 10.96 -3.29 -26.24
CA ALA A 147 11.03 -4.74 -26.33
C ALA A 147 9.85 -5.26 -27.17
N ASP A 148 10.16 -6.13 -28.13
CA ASP A 148 9.18 -6.88 -28.94
C ASP A 148 8.36 -7.87 -28.10
#